data_AF-A0A2L2TDI0-F1
#
_entry.id   AF-A0A2L2TDI0-F1
#
_cell.length_a   1.000
_cell.length_b   1.000
_cell.length_c   1.000
_cell.angle_alpha   90.00
_cell.angle_beta   90.00
_cell.angle_gamma   90.00
#
_symmetry.space_group_name_H-M   'P 1'
#
loop_
_entity.id
_entity.type
_entity.pdbx_description
1 polymer ?
#
loop_
_entity_poly.entity_id
_entity_poly.type
_entity_poly.pdbx_seq_one_letter_code
_entity_poly.pdbx_strand_id
1 'polypeptide(L)'
;MLDSPIIFNCVMTISASHLSQLDSSGTAPIVFQTEAISHISKDIAEIDTGSSVCIQYNEKEFRDHIQVLNTPTVKDELLIGIILLGMTSSWYDPSSLGLFHFHGARRLFTIWMTEKDLTQLQLPSSCTQRLIVSSMVYWEVMAACLVDQGLEDLAYLDVFRTQPRVFFSYPCPWTGVGMEVLILLAKCVALVRNVRSAHRTVCVVGSLSKDFAIINQASILIREINDIQITSIAEIQETGDLSTPADHLYKMAQCHRLVALLELHRTIPELIYGDIQDEHDHQHQHSQQVLALAIEVLEISGKIPQESHTIAIQTLMLLSVGSTLSFYSTTDPETILMWRNFVMGRLCKLFHTFKLQTINRAATILKEVWSQMDSMVVESASCCSPIMHIHWVDVMVDKKLDTILG
;
A
#
# COMPACT_ATOMS: atom_id res chain seq x y z
N MET A 1 -17.45 20.11 -3.36
CA MET A 1 -15.98 19.97 -3.35
C MET A 1 -15.18 21.26 -3.53
N LEU A 2 -15.24 22.01 -4.65
CA LEU A 2 -14.33 23.17 -4.86
C LEU A 2 -14.42 24.28 -3.79
N ASP A 3 -15.60 24.46 -3.18
CA ASP A 3 -15.80 25.44 -2.11
C ASP A 3 -15.57 24.87 -0.70
N SER A 4 -15.10 23.63 -0.57
CA SER A 4 -14.90 22.99 0.73
C SER A 4 -13.64 23.53 1.40
N PRO A 5 -13.74 24.12 2.61
CA PRO A 5 -12.57 24.63 3.32
C PRO A 5 -11.64 23.48 3.75
N ILE A 6 -12.16 22.28 4.01
CA ILE A 6 -11.35 21.09 4.29
C ILE A 6 -10.46 20.79 3.08
N ILE A 7 -11.07 20.64 1.90
CA ILE A 7 -10.34 20.28 0.68
C ILE A 7 -9.34 21.37 0.29
N PHE A 8 -9.76 22.64 0.33
CA PHE A 8 -8.88 23.77 0.04
C PHE A 8 -7.62 23.74 0.91
N ASN A 9 -7.80 23.66 2.24
CA ASN A 9 -6.66 23.67 3.15
C ASN A 9 -5.79 22.40 2.99
N CYS A 10 -6.36 21.22 2.75
CA CYS A 10 -5.59 20.01 2.47
C CYS A 10 -4.72 20.17 1.21
N VAL A 11 -5.30 20.66 0.11
CA VAL A 11 -4.56 20.87 -1.15
C VAL A 11 -3.46 21.93 -0.98
N MET A 12 -3.74 23.00 -0.24
CA MET A 12 -2.73 24.01 0.08
C MET A 12 -1.61 23.46 0.96
N THR A 13 -1.91 22.59 1.95
CA THR A 13 -0.89 21.86 2.72
C THR A 13 -0.02 21.01 1.81
N ILE A 14 -0.61 20.23 0.90
CA ILE A 14 0.13 19.37 -0.04
C ILE A 14 1.07 20.21 -0.90
N SER A 15 0.54 21.27 -1.52
CA SER A 15 1.32 22.16 -2.38
C SER A 15 2.45 22.85 -1.61
N ALA A 16 2.17 23.38 -0.42
CA ALA A 16 3.16 24.06 0.40
C ALA A 16 4.23 23.07 0.90
N SER A 17 3.84 21.85 1.27
CA SER A 17 4.77 20.79 1.71
C SER A 17 5.72 20.42 0.58
N HIS A 18 5.20 20.19 -0.63
CA HIS A 18 6.02 19.90 -1.80
C HIS A 18 7.01 21.04 -2.10
N LEU A 19 6.57 22.30 -2.08
CA LEU A 19 7.44 23.46 -2.30
C LEU A 19 8.51 23.60 -1.21
N SER A 20 8.19 23.27 0.05
CA SER A 20 9.16 23.30 1.16
C SER A 20 10.27 22.26 1.03
N GLN A 21 10.12 21.26 0.16
CA GLN A 21 11.21 20.34 -0.16
C GLN A 21 12.22 20.93 -1.17
N LEU A 22 11.87 22.03 -1.83
CA LEU A 22 12.70 22.71 -2.84
C LEU A 22 13.42 23.95 -2.27
N ASP A 23 12.80 24.67 -1.34
CA ASP A 23 13.30 25.92 -0.74
C ASP A 23 13.28 25.88 0.80
N SER A 24 13.76 26.95 1.45
CA SER A 24 13.87 27.01 2.92
C SER A 24 12.52 26.89 3.65
N SER A 25 12.58 26.23 4.81
CA SER A 25 11.50 25.92 5.76
C SER A 25 10.55 27.10 6.04
N GLY A 26 9.42 27.14 5.32
CA GLY A 26 8.28 28.01 5.63
C GLY A 26 7.26 27.32 6.55
N THR A 27 6.54 28.10 7.36
CA THR A 27 5.46 27.59 8.23
C THR A 27 4.13 27.37 7.49
N ALA A 28 4.04 27.76 6.22
CA ALA A 28 2.82 27.66 5.42
C ALA A 28 2.18 26.25 5.40
N PRO A 29 2.93 25.14 5.25
CA PRO A 29 2.35 23.80 5.32
C PRO A 29 1.61 23.54 6.62
N ILE A 30 2.22 23.94 7.75
CA ILE A 30 1.68 23.78 9.11
C ILE A 30 0.43 24.63 9.30
N VAL A 31 0.41 25.87 8.79
CA VAL A 31 -0.75 26.77 8.89
C VAL A 31 -1.97 26.15 8.21
N PHE A 32 -1.83 25.75 6.94
CA PHE A 32 -2.93 25.12 6.21
C PHE A 32 -3.33 23.77 6.83
N GLN A 33 -2.35 23.00 7.34
CA GLN A 33 -2.64 21.72 7.99
C GLN A 33 -3.46 21.92 9.26
N THR A 34 -3.10 22.92 10.07
CA THR A 34 -3.82 23.27 11.30
C THR A 34 -5.27 23.69 10.99
N GLU A 35 -5.47 24.50 9.95
CA GLU A 35 -6.80 24.92 9.53
C GLU A 35 -7.63 23.74 9.01
N ALA A 36 -7.04 22.85 8.21
CA ALA A 36 -7.70 21.63 7.76
C ALA A 36 -8.14 20.73 8.93
N ILE A 37 -7.24 20.51 9.90
CA ILE A 37 -7.53 19.71 11.11
C ILE A 37 -8.63 20.37 11.95
N SER A 38 -8.64 21.71 12.06
CA SER A 38 -9.69 22.47 12.75
C SER A 38 -11.07 22.20 12.14
N HIS A 39 -11.19 22.31 10.81
CA HIS A 39 -12.44 22.01 10.10
C HIS A 39 -12.85 20.53 10.21
N ILE A 40 -11.90 19.61 10.06
CA ILE A 40 -12.15 18.17 10.23
C ILE A 40 -12.66 17.87 11.65
N SER A 41 -12.04 18.46 12.68
CA SER A 41 -12.44 18.25 14.08
C SER A 41 -13.85 18.74 14.35
N LYS A 42 -14.22 19.89 13.75
CA LYS A 42 -15.59 20.42 13.82
C LYS A 42 -16.60 19.47 13.18
N ASP A 43 -16.33 19.01 11.96
CA ASP A 43 -17.23 18.10 11.24
C ASP A 43 -17.37 16.74 11.97
N ILE A 44 -16.31 16.22 12.58
CA ILE A 44 -16.37 14.99 13.40
C ILE A 44 -17.24 15.22 14.66
N ALA A 45 -17.13 16.37 15.33
CA ALA A 45 -17.94 16.69 16.50
C ALA A 45 -19.44 16.80 16.16
N GLU A 46 -19.77 17.31 14.97
CA GLU A 46 -21.15 17.32 14.45
C GLU A 46 -21.68 15.89 14.23
N ILE A 47 -20.82 14.94 13.84
CA ILE A 47 -21.21 13.54 13.66
C ILE A 47 -21.46 12.83 15.00
N ASP A 48 -20.60 13.07 15.99
CA ASP A 48 -20.73 12.45 17.31
C ASP A 48 -21.96 12.97 18.08
N THR A 49 -22.23 14.28 17.97
CA THR A 49 -23.39 14.91 18.60
C THR A 49 -24.71 14.46 17.98
N GLY A 50 -24.79 14.28 16.66
CA GLY A 50 -25.99 13.75 16.00
C GLY A 50 -26.24 12.25 16.28
N SER A 51 -25.19 11.48 16.60
CA SER A 51 -25.30 10.08 17.02
C SER A 51 -25.82 9.92 18.46
N SER A 52 -25.62 10.94 19.30
CA SER A 52 -26.05 10.96 20.71
C SER A 52 -27.49 11.48 20.91
N VAL A 53 -28.09 12.14 19.91
CA VAL A 53 -29.48 12.62 19.95
C VAL A 53 -30.40 11.60 19.28
N CYS A 54 -30.59 10.45 19.91
CA CYS A 54 -31.72 9.59 19.60
C CYS A 54 -32.25 8.92 20.86
N ILE A 55 -33.57 9.06 21.04
CA ILE A 55 -34.44 8.48 22.07
C ILE A 55 -34.60 9.34 23.36
N GLN A 56 -35.48 10.35 23.27
CA GLN A 56 -36.48 10.55 24.33
C GLN A 56 -37.81 10.03 23.81
N TYR A 57 -38.23 8.87 24.31
CA TYR A 57 -39.61 8.39 24.18
C TYR A 57 -40.51 9.31 25.01
N ASN A 58 -41.29 10.15 24.35
CA ASN A 58 -42.50 10.73 24.93
C ASN A 58 -43.69 10.22 24.13
N GLU A 59 -44.38 9.21 24.68
CA GLU A 59 -45.70 8.78 24.25
C GLU A 59 -46.73 9.84 24.64
N LYS A 60 -46.90 10.86 23.79
CA LYS A 60 -48.18 11.51 23.48
C LYS A 60 -47.93 12.81 22.72
N GLU A 61 -48.69 12.95 21.64
CA GLU A 61 -48.92 14.14 20.83
C GLU A 61 -48.03 14.37 19.60
N PHE A 62 -48.74 14.65 18.50
CA PHE A 62 -48.30 15.25 17.24
C PHE A 62 -47.77 14.35 16.11
N ARG A 63 -48.73 13.71 15.43
CA ARG A 63 -48.73 13.72 13.96
C ARG A 63 -48.72 15.19 13.53
N ASP A 64 -47.62 15.67 12.96
CA ASP A 64 -47.58 16.60 11.82
C ASP A 64 -46.21 17.22 11.52
N HIS A 65 -45.17 17.00 12.33
CA HIS A 65 -43.81 17.42 11.97
C HIS A 65 -42.83 16.25 12.10
N ILE A 66 -42.77 15.38 11.09
CA ILE A 66 -41.55 14.61 10.83
C ILE A 66 -40.54 15.62 10.26
N GLN A 67 -39.87 16.36 11.15
CA GLN A 67 -38.54 16.83 10.79
C GLN A 67 -37.74 15.55 10.57
N VAL A 68 -37.38 15.28 9.33
CA VAL A 68 -36.33 14.32 8.99
C VAL A 68 -35.12 14.80 9.80
N LEU A 69 -34.90 14.21 10.97
CA LEU A 69 -33.65 14.43 11.69
C LEU A 69 -32.57 13.94 10.74
N ASN A 70 -31.79 14.87 10.19
CA ASN A 70 -30.61 14.55 9.42
C ASN A 70 -29.71 13.73 10.34
N THR A 71 -29.72 12.40 10.16
CA THR A 71 -28.68 11.56 10.73
C THR A 71 -27.36 12.13 10.24
N PRO A 72 -26.39 12.39 11.12
CA PRO A 72 -25.12 12.93 10.69
C PRO A 72 -24.46 11.95 9.73
N THR A 73 -24.39 12.32 8.46
CA THR A 73 -23.75 11.52 7.42
C THR A 73 -22.29 11.90 7.29
N VAL A 74 -21.41 10.92 7.08
CA VAL A 74 -20.01 11.18 6.73
C VAL A 74 -19.98 11.85 5.35
N LYS A 75 -19.54 13.11 5.31
CA LYS A 75 -19.41 13.86 4.04
C LYS A 75 -18.24 13.33 3.22
N ASP A 76 -18.39 13.30 1.90
CA ASP A 76 -17.32 12.87 0.99
C ASP A 76 -16.07 13.76 1.17
N GLU A 77 -16.25 15.09 1.34
CA GLU A 77 -15.14 16.03 1.57
C GLU A 77 -14.38 15.80 2.87
N LEU A 78 -15.06 15.34 3.92
CA LEU A 78 -14.42 15.03 5.21
C LEU A 78 -13.45 13.87 5.03
N LEU A 79 -13.91 12.79 4.41
CA LEU A 79 -13.10 11.60 4.22
C LEU A 79 -11.94 11.83 3.24
N ILE A 80 -12.19 12.54 2.13
CA ILE A 80 -11.12 12.94 1.20
C ILE A 80 -10.09 13.81 1.92
N GLY A 81 -10.53 14.78 2.74
CA GLY A 81 -9.61 15.64 3.49
C GLY A 81 -8.68 14.86 4.43
N ILE A 82 -9.23 13.92 5.20
CA ILE A 82 -8.44 13.08 6.11
C ILE A 82 -7.46 12.20 5.32
N ILE A 83 -7.91 11.61 4.21
CA ILE A 83 -7.07 10.81 3.31
C ILE A 83 -5.90 11.63 2.76
N LEU A 84 -6.18 12.83 2.24
CA LEU A 84 -5.17 13.72 1.70
C LEU A 84 -4.14 14.10 2.77
N LEU A 85 -4.58 14.57 3.94
CA LEU A 85 -3.66 14.94 5.04
C LEU A 85 -2.81 13.77 5.52
N GLY A 86 -3.39 12.58 5.63
CA GLY A 86 -2.72 11.40 6.13
C GLY A 86 -1.69 10.84 5.15
N MET A 87 -2.05 10.71 3.86
CA MET A 87 -1.13 10.17 2.86
C MET A 87 0.03 11.13 2.54
N THR A 88 -0.16 12.45 2.72
CA THR A 88 0.87 13.45 2.43
C THR A 88 1.53 14.03 3.68
N SER A 89 1.30 13.48 4.87
CA SER A 89 1.91 13.99 6.11
C SER A 89 3.44 13.95 6.06
N SER A 90 3.97 12.93 5.37
CA SER A 90 5.40 12.68 5.18
C SER A 90 6.05 13.67 4.19
N TRP A 91 5.27 14.45 3.44
CA TRP A 91 5.79 15.39 2.46
C TRP A 91 6.41 16.63 3.11
N TYR A 92 6.00 16.98 4.33
CA TYR A 92 6.62 18.08 5.07
C TYR A 92 7.66 17.54 6.07
N ASP A 93 7.26 16.56 6.89
CA ASP A 93 8.16 15.87 7.81
C ASP A 93 8.19 14.38 7.46
N PRO A 94 9.28 13.86 6.88
CA PRO A 94 9.41 12.44 6.57
C PRO A 94 9.30 11.50 7.77
N SER A 95 9.30 12.00 9.01
CA SER A 95 9.04 11.19 10.21
C SER A 95 7.55 11.06 10.53
N SER A 96 6.70 11.86 9.89
CA SER A 96 5.25 11.87 10.09
C SER A 96 4.56 10.82 9.21
N LEU A 97 4.12 9.73 9.84
CA LEU A 97 3.56 8.55 9.16
C LEU A 97 2.06 8.64 8.84
N GLY A 98 1.37 9.67 9.33
CA GLY A 98 -0.06 9.87 9.05
C GLY A 98 -1.00 8.85 9.73
N LEU A 99 -0.49 7.98 10.61
CA LEU A 99 -1.25 6.85 11.18
C LEU A 99 -2.49 7.26 11.99
N PHE A 100 -2.46 8.41 12.67
CA PHE A 100 -3.65 8.92 13.37
C PHE A 100 -4.79 9.23 12.39
N HIS A 101 -4.48 9.87 11.27
CA HIS A 101 -5.46 10.14 10.20
C HIS A 101 -5.94 8.84 9.58
N PHE A 102 -5.03 7.88 9.38
CA PHE A 102 -5.36 6.57 8.83
C PHE A 102 -6.37 5.80 9.66
N HIS A 103 -6.13 5.65 10.98
CA HIS A 103 -7.06 4.94 11.86
C HIS A 103 -8.43 5.63 11.93
N GLY A 104 -8.46 6.97 11.96
CA GLY A 104 -9.69 7.75 11.89
C GLY A 104 -10.42 7.56 10.56
N ALA A 105 -9.69 7.60 9.43
CA ALA A 105 -10.24 7.38 8.10
C ALA A 105 -10.82 5.98 7.94
N ARG A 106 -10.14 4.94 8.44
CA ARG A 106 -10.65 3.55 8.42
C ARG A 106 -12.00 3.47 9.13
N ARG A 107 -12.13 4.06 10.31
CA ARG A 107 -13.40 4.06 11.07
C ARG A 107 -14.50 4.80 10.32
N LEU A 108 -14.22 6.01 9.83
CA LEU A 108 -15.19 6.82 9.10
C LEU A 108 -15.58 6.20 7.77
N PHE A 109 -14.65 5.54 7.08
CA PHE A 109 -14.91 4.85 5.82
C PHE A 109 -15.90 3.69 6.01
N THR A 110 -15.79 2.91 7.08
CA THR A 110 -16.78 1.85 7.37
C THR A 110 -18.19 2.39 7.60
N ILE A 111 -18.32 3.52 8.28
CA ILE A 111 -19.59 4.22 8.47
C ILE A 111 -20.11 4.72 7.12
N TRP A 112 -19.26 5.42 6.37
CA TRP A 112 -19.56 5.96 5.05
C TRP A 112 -20.01 4.88 4.05
N MET A 113 -19.35 3.71 4.04
CA MET A 113 -19.76 2.58 3.18
C MET A 113 -21.17 2.10 3.49
N THR A 114 -21.54 2.07 4.77
CA THR A 114 -22.88 1.66 5.21
C THR A 114 -23.92 2.70 4.81
N GLU A 115 -23.64 3.99 5.02
CA GLU A 115 -24.53 5.10 4.62
C GLU A 115 -24.77 5.17 3.11
N LYS A 116 -23.75 4.82 2.31
CA LYS A 116 -23.82 4.83 0.85
C LYS A 116 -24.29 3.50 0.24
N ASP A 117 -24.70 2.53 1.08
CA ASP A 117 -25.14 1.19 0.68
C ASP A 117 -24.13 0.44 -0.23
N LEU A 118 -22.84 0.71 -0.04
CA LEU A 118 -21.76 0.08 -0.82
C LEU A 118 -21.48 -1.37 -0.35
N THR A 119 -22.05 -1.78 0.77
CA THR A 119 -21.92 -3.13 1.32
C THR A 119 -22.72 -4.17 0.53
N GLN A 120 -23.69 -3.75 -0.29
CA GLN A 120 -24.59 -4.62 -1.05
C GLN A 120 -24.20 -4.77 -2.54
N LEU A 121 -22.89 -4.86 -2.84
CA LEU A 121 -22.35 -5.02 -4.20
C LEU A 121 -22.71 -3.88 -5.19
N GLN A 122 -23.30 -2.78 -4.72
CA GLN A 122 -23.48 -1.59 -5.54
C GLN A 122 -22.10 -0.94 -5.74
N LEU A 123 -21.61 -0.95 -6.98
CA LEU A 123 -20.33 -0.32 -7.29
C LEU A 123 -20.34 1.16 -6.89
N PRO A 124 -19.18 1.72 -6.51
CA PRO A 124 -18.97 3.16 -6.46
C PRO A 124 -19.43 3.84 -7.77
N SER A 125 -20.60 4.47 -7.70
CA SER A 125 -21.31 5.01 -8.86
C SER A 125 -20.69 6.32 -9.34
N SER A 126 -20.24 7.16 -8.40
CA SER A 126 -19.64 8.45 -8.70
C SER A 126 -18.11 8.40 -8.78
N CYS A 127 -17.51 9.37 -9.49
CA CYS A 127 -16.05 9.54 -9.53
C CYS A 127 -15.47 9.75 -8.12
N THR A 128 -16.16 10.51 -7.28
CA THR A 128 -15.79 10.77 -5.88
C THR A 128 -15.73 9.48 -5.06
N GLN A 129 -16.75 8.62 -5.17
CA GLN A 129 -16.77 7.35 -4.46
C GLN A 129 -15.62 6.44 -4.90
N ARG A 130 -15.34 6.36 -6.21
CA ARG A 130 -14.19 5.61 -6.74
C ARG A 130 -12.86 6.15 -6.24
N LEU A 131 -12.70 7.48 -6.20
CA LEU A 131 -11.51 8.11 -5.64
C LEU A 131 -11.30 7.74 -4.17
N ILE A 132 -12.35 7.88 -3.34
CA ILE A 132 -12.29 7.53 -1.92
C ILE A 132 -11.90 6.05 -1.74
N VAL A 133 -12.63 5.14 -2.39
CA VAL A 133 -12.41 3.69 -2.24
C VAL A 133 -11.00 3.32 -2.70
N SER A 134 -10.58 3.77 -3.88
CA SER A 134 -9.23 3.49 -4.39
C SER A 134 -8.12 4.09 -3.52
N SER A 135 -8.34 5.28 -2.94
CA SER A 135 -7.37 5.89 -2.02
C SER A 135 -7.26 5.09 -0.73
N MET A 136 -8.38 4.63 -0.15
CA MET A 136 -8.36 3.77 1.03
C MET A 136 -7.65 2.45 0.78
N VAL A 137 -7.94 1.77 -0.34
CA VAL A 137 -7.27 0.51 -0.71
C VAL A 137 -5.76 0.71 -0.85
N TYR A 138 -5.33 1.76 -1.56
CA TYR A 138 -3.90 2.05 -1.71
C TYR A 138 -3.24 2.42 -0.38
N TRP A 139 -3.91 3.20 0.46
CA TRP A 139 -3.39 3.57 1.77
C TRP A 139 -3.26 2.35 2.68
N GLU A 140 -4.18 1.38 2.61
CA GLU A 140 -4.06 0.10 3.34
C GLU A 140 -2.84 -0.71 2.93
N VAL A 141 -2.52 -0.78 1.63
CA VAL A 141 -1.29 -1.44 1.15
C VAL A 141 -0.06 -0.80 1.78
N MET A 142 0.00 0.53 1.73
CA MET A 142 1.15 1.26 2.26
C MET A 142 1.21 1.22 3.79
N ALA A 143 0.07 1.27 4.48
CA ALA A 143 0.00 1.16 5.92
C ALA A 143 0.37 -0.24 6.42
N ALA A 144 0.01 -1.30 5.70
CA ALA A 144 0.44 -2.67 6.00
C ALA A 144 1.97 -2.83 6.01
N CYS A 145 2.70 -1.95 5.29
CA CYS A 145 4.15 -1.90 5.34
C CYS A 145 4.67 -1.34 6.68
N LEU A 146 3.88 -0.52 7.37
CA LEU A 146 4.28 0.29 8.53
C LEU A 146 3.72 -0.20 9.87
N VAL A 147 2.52 -0.77 9.87
CA VAL A 147 1.81 -1.18 11.08
C VAL A 147 1.57 -2.68 11.11
N ASP A 148 1.79 -3.28 12.28
CA ASP A 148 1.44 -4.67 12.54
C ASP A 148 -0.09 -4.73 12.71
N GLN A 149 -0.77 -5.48 11.84
CA GLN A 149 -2.25 -5.58 11.82
C GLN A 149 -2.70 -6.95 11.33
N GLY A 150 -3.87 -7.40 11.79
CA GLY A 150 -4.45 -8.68 11.39
C GLY A 150 -5.10 -8.63 10.01
N LEU A 151 -5.33 -9.80 9.42
CA LEU A 151 -6.05 -9.89 8.14
C LEU A 151 -7.52 -9.45 8.28
N GLU A 152 -8.12 -9.62 9.46
CA GLU A 152 -9.48 -9.20 9.78
C GLU A 152 -9.63 -7.67 9.79
N ASP A 153 -8.56 -6.93 10.10
CA ASP A 153 -8.56 -5.45 10.05
C ASP A 153 -8.74 -4.91 8.63
N LEU A 154 -8.47 -5.76 7.62
CA LEU A 154 -8.62 -5.48 6.18
C LEU A 154 -9.92 -6.04 5.60
N ALA A 155 -10.70 -6.82 6.37
CA ALA A 155 -11.88 -7.52 5.86
C ALA A 155 -12.98 -6.59 5.33
N TYR A 156 -13.02 -5.35 5.82
CA TYR A 156 -13.96 -4.33 5.35
C TYR A 156 -13.79 -3.98 3.86
N LEU A 157 -12.62 -4.28 3.26
CA LEU A 157 -12.35 -4.09 1.84
C LEU A 157 -12.80 -5.26 0.96
N ASP A 158 -13.12 -6.43 1.53
CA ASP A 158 -13.42 -7.64 0.74
C ASP A 158 -14.64 -7.47 -0.18
N VAL A 159 -15.57 -6.57 0.18
CA VAL A 159 -16.72 -6.20 -0.66
C VAL A 159 -16.30 -5.67 -2.04
N PHE A 160 -15.11 -5.07 -2.15
CA PHE A 160 -14.61 -4.51 -3.41
C PHE A 160 -13.82 -5.49 -4.28
N ARG A 161 -13.63 -6.73 -3.83
CA ARG A 161 -12.93 -7.78 -4.60
C ARG A 161 -13.81 -8.36 -5.70
N THR A 162 -15.09 -8.56 -5.41
CA THR A 162 -16.04 -9.21 -6.33
C THR A 162 -16.84 -8.17 -7.11
N GLN A 163 -16.18 -7.47 -8.03
CA GLN A 163 -16.87 -6.49 -8.87
C GLN A 163 -17.54 -7.18 -10.08
N PRO A 164 -18.85 -6.97 -10.32
CA PRO A 164 -19.50 -7.46 -11.52
C PRO A 164 -18.79 -6.96 -12.78
N ARG A 165 -18.33 -7.88 -13.65
CA ARG A 165 -17.66 -7.58 -14.94
C ARG A 165 -18.55 -6.89 -15.99
N VAL A 166 -19.75 -6.45 -15.60
CA VAL A 166 -20.79 -5.97 -16.51
C VAL A 166 -20.52 -4.52 -16.96
N PHE A 167 -19.57 -3.83 -16.32
CA PHE A 167 -19.18 -2.45 -16.63
C PHE A 167 -17.72 -2.42 -17.10
N PHE A 168 -17.41 -1.54 -18.06
CA PHE A 168 -16.04 -1.16 -18.37
C PHE A 168 -15.28 -0.88 -17.07
N SER A 169 -14.07 -1.41 -16.94
CA SER A 169 -13.24 -1.13 -15.77
C SER A 169 -12.78 0.32 -15.86
N TYR A 170 -13.35 1.17 -15.01
CA TYR A 170 -12.95 2.57 -14.86
C TYR A 170 -11.62 2.61 -14.11
N PRO A 171 -10.53 3.07 -14.75
CA PRO A 171 -9.26 3.24 -14.06
C PRO A 171 -9.41 4.16 -12.86
N CYS A 172 -9.04 3.67 -11.69
CA CYS A 172 -8.99 4.48 -10.49
C CYS A 172 -7.59 5.11 -10.33
N PRO A 173 -7.46 6.35 -9.83
CA PRO A 173 -6.17 7.06 -9.80
C PRO A 173 -5.05 6.29 -9.07
N TRP A 174 -5.38 5.62 -7.97
CA TRP A 174 -4.39 4.89 -7.15
C TRP A 174 -4.31 3.40 -7.46
N THR A 175 -5.45 2.76 -7.72
CA THR A 175 -5.52 1.31 -7.90
C THR A 175 -5.47 0.88 -9.36
N GLY A 176 -5.55 1.83 -10.30
CA GLY A 176 -5.65 1.55 -11.73
C GLY A 176 -6.81 0.60 -12.01
N VAL A 177 -6.46 -0.57 -12.55
CA VAL A 177 -7.38 -1.70 -12.82
C VAL A 177 -7.12 -2.90 -11.91
N GLY A 178 -6.26 -2.76 -10.91
CA GLY A 178 -5.79 -3.81 -10.01
C GLY A 178 -6.33 -3.67 -8.58
N MET A 179 -7.57 -3.20 -8.39
CA MET A 179 -8.13 -3.00 -7.04
C MET A 179 -8.15 -4.30 -6.23
N GLU A 180 -8.67 -5.38 -6.79
CA GLU A 180 -8.67 -6.70 -6.13
C GLU A 180 -7.25 -7.17 -5.79
N VAL A 181 -6.32 -6.99 -6.74
CA VAL A 181 -4.90 -7.32 -6.55
C VAL A 181 -4.30 -6.55 -5.38
N LEU A 182 -4.58 -5.26 -5.27
CA LEU A 182 -4.05 -4.41 -4.20
C LEU A 182 -4.66 -4.75 -2.83
N ILE A 183 -5.94 -5.13 -2.76
CA ILE A 183 -6.55 -5.62 -1.52
C ILE A 183 -5.83 -6.90 -1.04
N LEU A 184 -5.57 -7.84 -1.94
CA LEU A 184 -4.81 -9.04 -1.60
C LEU A 184 -3.35 -8.73 -1.27
N LEU A 185 -2.71 -7.79 -1.97
CA LEU A 185 -1.36 -7.33 -1.66
C LEU A 185 -1.29 -6.75 -0.24
N ALA A 186 -2.26 -5.93 0.18
CA ALA A 186 -2.32 -5.40 1.54
C ALA A 186 -2.38 -6.52 2.59
N LYS A 187 -3.20 -7.55 2.35
CA LYS A 187 -3.28 -8.75 3.21
C LYS A 187 -1.97 -9.52 3.24
N CYS A 188 -1.31 -9.69 2.09
CA CYS A 188 -0.01 -10.37 2.01
C CYS A 188 1.07 -9.62 2.79
N VAL A 189 1.18 -8.31 2.58
CA VAL A 189 2.17 -7.47 3.26
C VAL A 189 1.91 -7.45 4.77
N ALA A 190 0.64 -7.37 5.21
CA ALA A 190 0.30 -7.46 6.62
C ALA A 190 0.74 -8.80 7.25
N LEU A 191 0.47 -9.92 6.56
CA LEU A 191 0.91 -11.24 7.02
C LEU A 191 2.44 -11.34 7.08
N VAL A 192 3.13 -10.91 6.01
CA VAL A 192 4.60 -10.88 5.94
C VAL A 192 5.18 -10.07 7.08
N ARG A 193 4.67 -8.86 7.32
CA ARG A 193 5.13 -7.99 8.39
C ARG A 193 4.94 -8.63 9.76
N ASN A 194 3.80 -9.25 10.04
CA ASN A 194 3.56 -9.96 11.29
C ASN A 194 4.56 -11.12 11.48
N VAL A 195 4.83 -11.91 10.42
CA VAL A 195 5.85 -12.98 10.46
C VAL A 195 7.23 -12.42 10.77
N ARG A 196 7.63 -11.32 10.13
CA ARG A 196 8.92 -10.66 10.38
C ARG A 196 9.03 -10.10 11.80
N SER A 197 7.98 -9.44 12.28
CA SER A 197 7.88 -8.90 13.65
C SER A 197 8.00 -10.02 14.70
N ALA A 198 7.31 -11.15 14.48
CA ALA A 198 7.42 -12.34 15.31
C ALA A 198 8.83 -12.95 15.26
N HIS A 199 9.43 -13.11 14.07
CA HIS A 199 10.78 -13.66 13.91
C HIS A 199 11.83 -12.82 14.66
N ARG A 200 11.72 -11.49 14.58
CA ARG A 200 12.58 -10.56 15.34
C ARG A 200 12.47 -10.78 16.85
N THR A 201 11.27 -11.00 17.36
CA THR A 201 11.03 -11.25 18.79
C THR A 201 11.54 -12.65 19.19
N VAL A 202 11.35 -13.66 18.35
CA VAL A 202 11.74 -15.06 18.64
C VAL A 202 13.25 -15.28 18.58
N CYS A 203 13.98 -14.64 17.65
CA CYS A 203 15.45 -14.70 17.64
C CYS A 203 16.08 -14.21 18.95
N VAL A 204 15.36 -13.42 19.75
CA VAL A 204 15.79 -12.97 21.09
C VAL A 204 15.50 -14.02 22.17
N VAL A 205 14.51 -14.90 21.99
CA VAL A 205 13.95 -15.77 23.05
C VAL A 205 14.19 -17.27 22.81
N GLY A 206 14.52 -17.68 21.58
CA GLY A 206 14.91 -19.04 21.21
C GLY A 206 13.73 -19.97 20.85
N SER A 207 13.84 -20.62 19.69
CA SER A 207 12.94 -21.62 19.06
C SER A 207 11.87 -21.08 18.09
N LEU A 208 12.08 -21.34 16.79
CA LEU A 208 11.12 -21.10 15.70
C LEU A 208 10.26 -22.37 15.52
N SER A 209 9.03 -22.37 16.05
CA SER A 209 8.03 -23.38 15.68
C SER A 209 7.40 -22.98 14.34
N LYS A 210 7.25 -23.93 13.41
CA LYS A 210 6.45 -23.75 12.18
C LYS A 210 5.01 -23.44 12.59
N ASP A 211 4.53 -22.22 12.34
CA ASP A 211 3.14 -21.86 12.60
C ASP A 211 2.27 -22.30 11.41
N PHE A 212 1.63 -23.46 11.56
CA PHE A 212 0.73 -24.01 10.55
C PHE A 212 -0.43 -23.07 10.20
N ALA A 213 -0.87 -22.20 11.12
CA ALA A 213 -1.94 -21.25 10.83
C ALA A 213 -1.47 -20.19 9.82
N ILE A 214 -0.23 -19.70 9.97
CA ILE A 214 0.40 -18.74 9.05
C ILE A 214 0.58 -19.37 7.67
N ILE A 215 1.09 -20.60 7.60
CA ILE A 215 1.27 -21.33 6.33
C ILE A 215 -0.08 -21.51 5.63
N ASN A 216 -1.13 -21.87 6.37
CA ASN A 216 -2.47 -22.02 5.82
C ASN A 216 -3.04 -20.69 5.31
N GLN A 217 -2.90 -19.59 6.07
CA GLN A 217 -3.32 -18.26 5.64
C GLN A 217 -2.60 -17.82 4.37
N ALA A 218 -1.28 -18.01 4.30
CA ALA A 218 -0.48 -17.67 3.13
C ALA A 218 -0.86 -18.53 1.91
N SER A 219 -1.12 -19.83 2.11
CA SER A 219 -1.57 -20.74 1.05
C SER A 219 -2.92 -20.31 0.48
N ILE A 220 -3.85 -19.86 1.33
CA ILE A 220 -5.14 -19.31 0.89
C ILE A 220 -4.93 -18.05 0.05
N LEU A 221 -4.08 -17.11 0.51
CA LEU A 221 -3.77 -15.89 -0.23
C LEU A 221 -3.12 -16.17 -1.58
N ILE A 222 -2.16 -17.10 -1.67
CA ILE A 222 -1.53 -17.50 -2.94
C ILE A 222 -2.58 -18.02 -3.93
N ARG A 223 -3.47 -18.90 -3.48
CA ARG A 223 -4.55 -19.43 -4.33
C ARG A 223 -5.45 -18.32 -4.82
N GLU A 224 -5.91 -17.44 -3.92
CA GLU A 224 -6.75 -16.31 -4.30
C GLU A 224 -6.06 -15.39 -5.30
N ILE A 225 -4.77 -15.10 -5.13
CA ILE A 225 -3.98 -14.27 -6.05
C ILE A 225 -3.85 -14.92 -7.43
N ASN A 226 -3.61 -16.22 -7.48
CA ASN A 226 -3.50 -16.97 -8.72
C ASN A 226 -4.84 -17.06 -9.49
N ASP A 227 -5.96 -17.08 -8.76
CA ASP A 227 -7.29 -17.12 -9.34
C ASP A 227 -7.73 -15.75 -9.91
N ILE A 228 -7.07 -14.64 -9.54
CA ILE A 228 -7.40 -13.30 -10.04
C ILE A 228 -7.27 -13.23 -11.56
N GLN A 229 -8.35 -12.77 -12.18
CA GLN A 229 -8.40 -12.40 -13.59
C GLN A 229 -8.35 -10.88 -13.71
N ILE A 230 -7.17 -10.34 -14.03
CA ILE A 230 -7.03 -8.91 -14.30
C ILE A 230 -7.78 -8.57 -15.60
N THR A 231 -8.52 -7.45 -15.57
CA THR A 231 -9.28 -6.96 -16.72
C THR A 231 -8.38 -6.83 -17.94
N SER A 232 -8.80 -7.36 -19.09
CA SER A 232 -7.99 -7.30 -20.31
C SER A 232 -7.94 -5.87 -20.85
N ILE A 233 -6.89 -5.52 -21.59
CA ILE A 233 -6.68 -4.15 -22.12
C ILE A 233 -7.90 -3.66 -22.93
N ALA A 234 -8.57 -4.54 -23.67
CA ALA A 234 -9.74 -4.21 -24.48
C ALA A 234 -11.00 -3.86 -23.66
N GLU A 235 -11.05 -4.27 -22.38
CA GLU A 235 -12.18 -4.04 -21.47
C GLU A 235 -11.93 -2.83 -20.53
N ILE A 236 -10.71 -2.27 -20.56
CA ILE A 236 -10.35 -1.08 -19.80
C ILE A 236 -10.81 0.15 -20.57
N GLN A 237 -11.51 1.06 -19.88
CA GLN A 237 -11.88 2.32 -20.51
C GLN A 237 -10.63 3.16 -20.82
N GLU A 238 -10.63 3.81 -21.98
CA GLU A 238 -9.61 4.80 -22.34
C GLU A 238 -9.46 5.86 -21.23
N THR A 239 -8.22 6.05 -20.78
CA THR A 239 -7.90 6.96 -19.66
C THR A 239 -7.97 8.43 -20.06
N GLY A 240 -7.86 8.74 -21.35
CA GLY A 240 -7.69 10.10 -21.86
C GLY A 240 -6.32 10.71 -21.56
N ASP A 241 -5.40 9.97 -20.95
CA ASP A 241 -4.03 10.36 -20.66
C ASP A 241 -3.05 9.53 -21.50
N LEU A 242 -2.38 10.17 -22.45
CA LEU A 242 -1.39 9.53 -23.33
C LEU A 242 -0.17 8.99 -22.56
N SER A 243 0.13 9.54 -21.37
CA SER A 243 1.20 9.05 -20.50
C SER A 243 0.74 7.90 -19.60
N THR A 244 -0.56 7.58 -19.58
CA THR A 244 -1.13 6.49 -18.78
C THR A 244 -2.17 5.72 -19.59
N PRO A 245 -1.82 5.12 -20.73
CA PRO A 245 -2.73 4.24 -21.46
C PRO A 245 -3.11 3.01 -20.62
N ALA A 246 -4.24 2.39 -20.97
CA ALA A 246 -4.76 1.18 -20.33
C ALA A 246 -3.71 0.06 -20.18
N ASP A 247 -2.86 -0.10 -21.20
CA ASP A 247 -1.76 -1.07 -21.20
C ASP A 247 -0.76 -0.87 -20.05
N HIS A 248 -0.43 0.37 -19.68
CA HIS A 248 0.46 0.64 -18.54
C HIS A 248 -0.18 0.23 -17.22
N LEU A 249 -1.48 0.50 -17.06
CA LEU A 249 -2.24 0.12 -15.87
C LEU A 249 -2.40 -1.39 -15.74
N TYR A 250 -2.63 -2.08 -16.85
CA TYR A 250 -2.64 -3.54 -16.90
C TYR A 250 -1.31 -4.13 -16.46
N LYS A 251 -0.19 -3.65 -17.03
CA LYS A 251 1.16 -4.07 -16.62
C LYS A 251 1.42 -3.81 -15.14
N MET A 252 0.99 -2.66 -14.62
CA MET A 252 1.18 -2.34 -13.20
C MET A 252 0.37 -3.27 -12.28
N ALA A 253 -0.86 -3.61 -12.66
CA ALA A 253 -1.67 -4.57 -11.92
C ALA A 253 -1.03 -5.98 -11.93
N GLN A 254 -0.43 -6.39 -13.04
CA GLN A 254 0.35 -7.64 -13.13
C GLN A 254 1.59 -7.60 -12.22
N CYS A 255 2.32 -6.48 -12.20
CA CYS A 255 3.45 -6.30 -11.29
C CYS A 255 3.03 -6.43 -9.82
N HIS A 256 1.94 -5.76 -9.40
CA HIS A 256 1.44 -5.87 -8.03
C HIS A 256 1.04 -7.31 -7.65
N ARG A 257 0.45 -8.06 -8.58
CA ARG A 257 0.07 -9.46 -8.38
C ARG A 257 1.29 -10.33 -8.11
N LEU A 258 2.33 -10.18 -8.93
CA LEU A 258 3.59 -10.89 -8.77
C LEU A 258 4.37 -10.46 -7.53
N VAL A 259 4.32 -9.18 -7.16
CA VAL A 259 4.91 -8.68 -5.90
C VAL A 259 4.24 -9.33 -4.69
N ALA A 260 2.93 -9.50 -4.69
CA ALA A 260 2.24 -10.20 -3.59
C ALA A 260 2.72 -11.65 -3.42
N LEU A 261 2.88 -12.38 -4.53
CA LEU A 261 3.45 -13.74 -4.53
C LEU A 261 4.91 -13.73 -4.05
N LEU A 262 5.73 -12.80 -4.54
CA LEU A 262 7.14 -12.67 -4.20
C LEU A 262 7.33 -12.42 -2.70
N GLU A 263 6.55 -11.52 -2.09
CA GLU A 263 6.64 -11.18 -0.66
C GLU A 263 6.28 -12.39 0.23
N LEU A 264 5.24 -13.15 -0.14
CA LEU A 264 4.86 -14.38 0.55
C LEU A 264 5.93 -15.47 0.39
N HIS A 265 6.33 -15.76 -0.85
CA HIS A 265 7.32 -16.82 -1.12
C HIS A 265 8.66 -16.54 -0.47
N ARG A 266 9.11 -15.29 -0.47
CA ARG A 266 10.34 -14.88 0.21
C ARG A 266 10.28 -15.14 1.72
N THR A 267 9.17 -14.78 2.34
CA THR A 267 9.05 -14.74 3.81
C THR A 267 8.68 -16.11 4.40
N ILE A 268 7.94 -16.92 3.65
CA ILE A 268 7.41 -18.22 4.09
C ILE A 268 7.90 -19.30 3.10
N PRO A 269 9.15 -19.75 3.21
CA PRO A 269 9.76 -20.72 2.29
C PRO A 269 9.04 -22.06 2.24
N GLU A 270 8.30 -22.44 3.30
CA GLU A 270 7.52 -23.67 3.40
C GLU A 270 6.39 -23.77 2.36
N LEU A 271 6.04 -22.65 1.71
CA LEU A 271 5.05 -22.64 0.63
C LEU A 271 5.59 -23.27 -0.66
N ILE A 272 6.91 -23.33 -0.82
CA ILE A 272 7.56 -23.86 -2.03
C ILE A 272 7.99 -25.31 -1.83
N TYR A 273 8.51 -25.66 -0.64
CA TYR A 273 9.06 -26.98 -0.36
C TYR A 273 8.27 -27.69 0.74
N GLY A 274 7.85 -28.92 0.47
CA GLY A 274 7.43 -29.85 1.52
C GLY A 274 8.60 -30.25 2.41
N ASP A 275 8.29 -30.87 3.56
CA ASP A 275 9.25 -31.31 4.60
C ASP A 275 10.28 -32.32 4.02
N ILE A 276 11.43 -31.86 3.51
CA ILE A 276 12.47 -32.69 2.86
C ILE A 276 13.89 -32.29 3.33
N GLN A 277 14.81 -33.27 3.28
CA GLN A 277 16.02 -33.43 4.12
C GLN A 277 17.31 -32.70 3.68
N ASP A 278 17.38 -32.03 2.52
CA ASP A 278 18.61 -31.36 2.04
C ASP A 278 18.50 -29.81 2.08
N GLU A 279 18.64 -29.23 3.28
CA GLU A 279 18.36 -27.80 3.55
C GLU A 279 19.13 -26.80 2.67
N HIS A 280 20.36 -27.10 2.24
CA HIS A 280 21.18 -26.14 1.47
C HIS A 280 20.79 -26.00 0.01
N ASP A 281 20.50 -27.11 -0.68
CA ASP A 281 20.08 -27.06 -2.08
C ASP A 281 18.70 -26.39 -2.18
N HIS A 282 17.82 -26.65 -1.20
CA HIS A 282 16.51 -26.01 -1.10
C HIS A 282 16.59 -24.50 -0.89
N GLN A 283 17.52 -23.99 -0.06
CA GLN A 283 17.67 -22.55 0.14
C GLN A 283 18.20 -21.83 -1.11
N HIS A 284 19.14 -22.44 -1.84
CA HIS A 284 19.62 -21.86 -3.09
C HIS A 284 18.51 -21.86 -4.16
N GLN A 285 17.80 -22.98 -4.32
CA GLN A 285 16.69 -23.10 -5.27
C GLN A 285 15.53 -22.16 -4.91
N HIS A 286 15.21 -22.00 -3.62
CA HIS A 286 14.25 -20.99 -3.12
C HIS A 286 14.64 -19.59 -3.57
N SER A 287 15.91 -19.23 -3.33
CA SER A 287 16.45 -17.92 -3.69
C SER A 287 16.38 -17.65 -5.19
N GLN A 288 16.67 -18.67 -6.00
CA GLN A 288 16.55 -18.61 -7.47
C GLN A 288 15.10 -18.37 -7.91
N GLN A 289 14.11 -19.03 -7.29
CA GLN A 289 12.69 -18.83 -7.63
C GLN A 289 12.19 -17.44 -7.25
N VAL A 290 12.57 -16.93 -6.07
CA VAL A 290 12.26 -15.56 -5.65
C VAL A 290 12.91 -14.54 -6.59
N LEU A 291 14.17 -14.78 -7.00
CA LEU A 291 14.84 -13.95 -8.00
C LEU A 291 14.13 -14.01 -9.36
N ALA A 292 13.66 -15.17 -9.81
CA ALA A 292 12.95 -15.31 -11.08
C ALA A 292 11.66 -14.48 -11.10
N LEU A 293 10.87 -14.51 -10.02
CA LEU A 293 9.69 -13.64 -9.87
C LEU A 293 10.07 -12.15 -9.89
N ALA A 294 11.17 -11.77 -9.24
CA ALA A 294 11.66 -10.40 -9.23
C ALA A 294 12.04 -9.93 -10.64
N ILE A 295 12.75 -10.76 -11.40
CA ILE A 295 13.14 -10.48 -12.79
C ILE A 295 11.88 -10.36 -13.66
N GLU A 296 10.88 -11.23 -13.52
CA GLU A 296 9.63 -11.15 -14.27
C GLU A 296 8.92 -9.80 -14.05
N VAL A 297 8.82 -9.34 -12.80
CA VAL A 297 8.26 -8.01 -12.47
C VAL A 297 9.09 -6.89 -13.10
N LEU A 298 10.41 -7.00 -13.04
CA LEU A 298 11.31 -6.00 -13.60
C LEU A 298 11.25 -5.94 -15.14
N GLU A 299 11.08 -7.07 -15.81
CA GLU A 299 10.86 -7.14 -17.25
C GLU A 299 9.51 -6.54 -17.67
N ILE A 300 8.44 -6.79 -16.91
CA ILE A 300 7.12 -6.19 -17.16
C ILE A 300 7.20 -4.67 -16.95
N SER A 301 7.78 -4.22 -15.83
CA SER A 301 7.95 -2.79 -15.53
C SER A 301 8.91 -2.09 -16.50
N GLY A 302 9.90 -2.80 -17.04
CA GLY A 302 10.81 -2.33 -18.09
C GLY A 302 10.10 -1.93 -19.38
N LYS A 303 8.95 -2.56 -19.67
CA LYS A 303 8.09 -2.23 -20.81
C LYS A 303 7.19 -1.02 -20.58
N ILE A 304 7.14 -0.47 -19.36
CA ILE A 304 6.45 0.78 -19.05
C ILE A 304 7.43 1.95 -19.28
N PRO A 305 7.15 2.91 -20.19
CA PRO A 305 7.97 4.09 -20.41
C PRO A 305 8.27 4.86 -19.11
N GLN A 306 9.43 5.53 -19.05
CA GLN A 306 9.82 6.30 -17.87
C GLN A 306 8.97 7.55 -17.67
N GLU A 307 8.33 8.03 -18.73
CA GLU A 307 7.43 9.18 -18.77
C GLU A 307 6.02 8.81 -18.30
N SER A 308 5.72 7.53 -18.06
CA SER A 308 4.39 7.13 -17.65
C SER A 308 4.04 7.64 -16.27
N HIS A 309 2.83 8.18 -16.08
CA HIS A 309 2.38 8.64 -14.76
C HIS A 309 2.08 7.50 -13.78
N THR A 310 2.10 6.24 -14.23
CA THR A 310 2.13 5.08 -13.31
C THR A 310 3.35 5.06 -12.38
N ILE A 311 4.37 5.88 -12.67
CA ILE A 311 5.54 6.13 -11.83
C ILE A 311 5.17 6.49 -10.38
N ALA A 312 4.02 7.12 -10.13
CA ALA A 312 3.54 7.46 -8.78
C ALA A 312 3.29 6.24 -7.88
N ILE A 313 3.00 5.07 -8.46
CA ILE A 313 2.64 3.85 -7.72
C ILE A 313 3.70 2.74 -7.87
N GLN A 314 4.89 3.05 -8.38
CA GLN A 314 5.96 2.06 -8.60
C GLN A 314 6.88 1.85 -7.38
N THR A 315 6.87 2.75 -6.39
CA THR A 315 7.85 2.74 -5.28
C THR A 315 7.85 1.43 -4.50
N LEU A 316 6.68 0.95 -4.06
CA LEU A 316 6.58 -0.31 -3.31
C LEU A 316 7.05 -1.50 -4.17
N MET A 317 6.61 -1.57 -5.43
CA MET A 317 7.04 -2.61 -6.36
C MET A 317 8.57 -2.64 -6.50
N LEU A 318 9.20 -1.49 -6.75
CA LEU A 318 10.65 -1.38 -6.92
C LEU A 318 11.40 -1.74 -5.64
N LEU A 319 10.88 -1.37 -4.48
CA LEU A 319 11.45 -1.71 -3.18
C LEU A 319 11.38 -3.23 -2.92
N SER A 320 10.20 -3.83 -3.11
CA SER A 320 9.97 -5.26 -2.96
C SER A 320 10.91 -6.08 -3.83
N VAL A 321 10.92 -5.85 -5.15
CA VAL A 321 11.74 -6.65 -6.08
C VAL A 321 13.21 -6.28 -6.02
N GLY A 322 13.56 -5.01 -5.80
CA GLY A 322 14.94 -4.58 -5.67
C GLY A 322 15.62 -5.23 -4.46
N SER A 323 14.86 -5.43 -3.37
CA SER A 323 15.38 -6.01 -2.13
C SER A 323 15.62 -7.52 -2.18
N THR A 324 15.27 -8.19 -3.28
CA THR A 324 15.58 -9.62 -3.52
C THR A 324 16.75 -9.83 -4.48
N LEU A 325 17.32 -8.76 -5.06
CA LEU A 325 18.45 -8.83 -5.97
C LEU A 325 19.75 -9.17 -5.22
N SER A 326 20.03 -10.47 -5.06
CA SER A 326 21.20 -11.00 -4.34
C SER A 326 22.12 -11.79 -5.26
N PHE A 327 23.43 -11.60 -5.10
CA PHE A 327 24.45 -12.40 -5.81
C PHE A 327 24.41 -13.88 -5.43
N TYR A 328 23.86 -14.24 -4.27
CA TYR A 328 23.69 -15.63 -3.86
C TYR A 328 22.73 -16.41 -4.78
N SER A 329 21.82 -15.72 -5.46
CA SER A 329 20.68 -16.33 -6.15
C SER A 329 20.93 -16.66 -7.61
N THR A 330 22.13 -16.38 -8.13
CA THR A 330 22.49 -16.64 -9.52
C THR A 330 23.99 -16.84 -9.66
N THR A 331 24.40 -17.61 -10.67
CA THR A 331 25.80 -17.75 -11.07
C THR A 331 26.28 -16.61 -11.96
N ASP A 332 25.38 -15.71 -12.38
CA ASP A 332 25.69 -14.55 -13.22
C ASP A 332 25.52 -13.24 -12.42
N PRO A 333 26.62 -12.70 -11.83
CA PRO A 333 26.60 -11.44 -11.11
C PRO A 333 26.24 -10.23 -11.98
N GLU A 334 26.48 -10.29 -13.30
CA GLU A 334 26.21 -9.16 -14.20
C GLU A 334 24.70 -8.89 -14.30
N THR A 335 23.88 -9.94 -14.33
CA THR A 335 22.42 -9.83 -14.27
C THR A 335 21.96 -9.09 -13.01
N ILE A 336 22.54 -9.38 -11.84
CA ILE A 336 22.19 -8.68 -10.58
C ILE A 336 22.57 -7.20 -10.66
N LEU A 337 23.77 -6.88 -11.13
CA LEU A 337 24.22 -5.50 -11.28
C LEU A 337 23.35 -4.71 -12.26
N MET A 338 22.98 -5.31 -13.39
CA MET A 338 22.09 -4.72 -14.38
C MET A 338 20.74 -4.34 -13.75
N TRP A 339 20.11 -5.28 -13.03
CA TRP A 339 18.81 -5.02 -12.41
C TRP A 339 18.87 -4.07 -11.22
N ARG A 340 19.94 -4.12 -10.40
CA ARG A 340 20.15 -3.13 -9.33
C ARG A 340 20.28 -1.72 -9.91
N ASN A 341 21.02 -1.56 -11.01
CA ASN A 341 21.15 -0.29 -11.73
C ASN A 341 19.81 0.17 -12.31
N PHE A 342 19.02 -0.73 -12.90
CA PHE A 342 17.68 -0.42 -13.40
C PHE A 342 16.77 0.11 -12.28
N VAL A 343 16.70 -0.59 -11.13
CA VAL A 343 15.88 -0.20 -9.98
C VAL A 343 16.31 1.16 -9.44
N MET A 344 17.62 1.38 -9.24
CA MET A 344 18.13 2.68 -8.79
C MET A 344 17.86 3.79 -9.80
N GLY A 345 18.00 3.50 -11.10
CA GLY A 345 17.68 4.46 -12.17
C GLY A 345 16.21 4.88 -12.14
N ARG A 346 15.29 3.91 -11.95
CA ARG A 346 13.86 4.18 -11.78
C ARG A 346 13.62 5.02 -10.52
N LEU A 347 14.08 4.61 -9.35
CA LEU A 347 13.90 5.38 -8.10
C LEU A 347 14.51 6.79 -8.19
N CYS A 348 15.64 6.94 -8.85
CA CYS A 348 16.25 8.24 -9.13
C CYS A 348 15.32 9.10 -10.00
N LYS A 349 14.72 8.54 -11.06
CA LYS A 349 13.73 9.24 -11.89
C LYS A 349 12.48 9.63 -11.09
N LEU A 350 11.93 8.72 -10.28
CA LEU A 350 10.82 9.01 -9.36
C LEU A 350 11.15 10.22 -8.48
N PHE A 351 12.33 10.22 -7.85
CA PHE A 351 12.79 11.31 -7.00
C PHE A 351 12.97 12.62 -7.78
N HIS A 352 13.48 12.57 -9.01
CA HIS A 352 13.60 13.77 -9.85
C HIS A 352 12.25 14.35 -10.27
N THR A 353 11.25 13.50 -10.49
CA THR A 353 9.90 13.92 -10.88
C THR A 353 9.13 14.53 -9.71
N PHE A 354 9.10 13.85 -8.56
CA PHE A 354 8.26 14.27 -7.42
C PHE A 354 8.99 15.05 -6.34
N LYS A 355 10.33 14.98 -6.31
CA LYS A 355 11.18 15.68 -5.33
C LYS A 355 10.85 15.33 -3.87
N LEU A 356 10.19 14.20 -3.63
CA LEU A 356 9.80 13.73 -2.30
C LEU A 356 10.93 12.96 -1.63
N GLN A 357 11.31 13.36 -0.41
CA GLN A 357 12.32 12.66 0.40
C GLN A 357 11.94 11.20 0.72
N THR A 358 10.66 10.86 0.73
CA THR A 358 10.16 9.50 0.98
C THR A 358 10.62 8.52 -0.11
N ILE A 359 10.73 8.97 -1.36
CA ILE A 359 11.30 8.17 -2.46
C ILE A 359 12.80 7.94 -2.25
N ASN A 360 13.52 8.96 -1.76
CA ASN A 360 14.94 8.84 -1.44
C ASN A 360 15.19 7.85 -0.28
N ARG A 361 14.25 7.75 0.67
CA ARG A 361 14.29 6.72 1.71
C ARG A 361 14.19 5.30 1.14
N ALA A 362 13.30 5.05 0.17
CA ALA A 362 13.23 3.75 -0.51
C ALA A 362 14.57 3.36 -1.17
N ALA A 363 15.23 4.30 -1.85
CA ALA A 363 16.56 4.11 -2.42
C ALA A 363 17.64 3.83 -1.35
N THR A 364 17.53 4.48 -0.19
CA THR A 364 18.43 4.26 0.95
C THR A 364 18.22 2.87 1.58
N ILE A 365 16.97 2.44 1.73
CA ILE A 365 16.63 1.09 2.22
C ILE A 365 17.25 0.03 1.31
N LEU A 366 17.11 0.15 -0.01
CA LEU A 366 17.68 -0.82 -0.95
C LEU A 366 19.21 -0.89 -0.87
N LYS A 367 19.90 0.24 -0.78
CA LYS A 367 21.36 0.26 -0.64
C LYS A 367 21.81 -0.46 0.63
N GLU A 368 21.10 -0.26 1.73
CA GLU A 368 21.41 -0.93 2.99
C GLU A 368 21.08 -2.44 2.91
N VAL A 369 19.95 -2.83 2.31
CA VAL A 369 19.61 -4.24 2.06
C VAL A 369 20.71 -4.91 1.24
N TRP A 370 21.15 -4.30 0.15
CA TRP A 370 22.25 -4.83 -0.67
C TRP A 370 23.56 -4.91 0.10
N SER A 371 23.91 -3.88 0.86
CA SER A 371 25.12 -3.91 1.69
C SER A 371 25.09 -5.06 2.69
N GLN A 372 23.96 -5.32 3.36
CA GLN A 372 23.84 -6.42 4.32
C GLN A 372 23.87 -7.77 3.61
N MET A 373 23.18 -7.92 2.46
CA MET A 373 23.17 -9.18 1.72
C MET A 373 24.55 -9.52 1.18
N ASP A 374 25.25 -8.53 0.62
CA ASP A 374 26.57 -8.72 0.03
C ASP A 374 27.61 -9.04 1.11
N SER A 375 27.55 -8.37 2.28
CA SER A 375 28.38 -8.74 3.44
C SER A 375 28.08 -10.16 3.91
N MET A 376 26.80 -10.54 4.00
CA MET A 376 26.42 -11.89 4.41
C MET A 376 26.99 -12.94 3.46
N VAL A 377 26.89 -12.74 2.13
CA VAL A 377 27.46 -13.66 1.13
C VAL A 377 28.98 -13.81 1.28
N VAL A 378 29.69 -12.74 1.66
CA VAL A 378 31.15 -12.75 1.82
C VAL A 378 31.58 -13.39 3.15
N GLU A 379 30.88 -13.10 4.24
CA GLU A 379 31.21 -13.57 5.59
C GLU A 379 30.78 -15.02 5.82
N SER A 380 29.69 -15.45 5.20
CA SER A 380 29.14 -16.77 5.40
C SER A 380 29.88 -17.82 4.58
N ALA A 381 30.78 -18.56 5.22
CA ALA A 381 31.00 -19.98 4.90
C ALA A 381 29.75 -20.84 5.21
N SER A 382 28.72 -20.25 5.83
CA SER A 382 27.44 -20.86 6.12
C SER A 382 26.47 -20.71 4.96
N CYS A 383 25.85 -21.81 4.59
CA CYS A 383 24.96 -21.96 3.46
C CYS A 383 23.56 -21.33 3.68
N CYS A 384 23.48 -20.13 4.23
CA CYS A 384 22.21 -19.46 4.56
C CYS A 384 21.82 -18.45 3.48
N SER A 385 20.60 -18.54 2.93
CA SER A 385 20.12 -17.58 1.94
C SER A 385 19.94 -16.16 2.51
N PRO A 386 20.65 -15.14 1.98
CA PRO A 386 20.48 -13.75 2.43
C PRO A 386 19.06 -13.20 2.22
N ILE A 387 18.35 -13.68 1.18
CA ILE A 387 17.00 -13.23 0.81
C ILE A 387 15.98 -13.55 1.92
N MET A 388 16.18 -14.66 2.63
CA MET A 388 15.31 -15.10 3.72
C MET A 388 15.58 -14.32 5.01
N HIS A 389 16.84 -13.96 5.26
CA HIS A 389 17.24 -13.32 6.51
C HIS A 389 17.12 -11.80 6.49
N ILE A 390 17.44 -11.16 5.37
CA ILE A 390 17.42 -9.69 5.23
C ILE A 390 16.15 -9.32 4.49
N HIS A 391 15.33 -8.46 5.11
CA HIS A 391 14.08 -7.97 4.54
C HIS A 391 14.06 -6.44 4.53
N TRP A 392 13.42 -5.82 3.54
CA TRP A 392 13.40 -4.37 3.42
C TRP A 392 12.60 -3.70 4.55
N VAL A 393 11.50 -4.33 5.01
CA VAL A 393 10.71 -3.87 6.18
C VAL A 393 11.58 -3.82 7.42
N ASP A 394 12.45 -4.81 7.57
CA ASP A 394 13.34 -4.93 8.72
C ASP A 394 14.38 -3.80 8.72
N VAL A 395 15.05 -3.62 7.58
CA VAL A 395 16.02 -2.53 7.37
C VAL A 395 15.37 -1.17 7.55
N MET A 396 14.13 -1.00 7.07
CA MET A 396 13.37 0.24 7.23
C MET A 396 13.20 0.60 8.71
N VAL A 397 12.79 -0.35 9.54
CA VAL A 397 12.62 -0.14 10.99
C VAL A 397 13.96 0.10 11.68
N ASP A 398 14.97 -0.72 11.39
CA ASP A 398 16.27 -0.66 12.10
C ASP A 398 17.03 0.63 11.82
N LYS A 399 16.88 1.16 10.60
CA LYS A 399 17.50 2.42 10.17
C LYS A 399 16.62 3.64 10.39
N LYS A 400 15.43 3.48 11.00
CA LYS A 400 14.45 4.55 11.27
C LYS A 400 14.04 5.29 10.00
N LEU A 401 13.79 4.52 8.94
CA LEU A 401 13.40 5.00 7.61
C LEU A 401 11.90 4.76 7.35
N ASP A 402 11.08 4.72 8.40
CA ASP A 402 9.70 4.23 8.48
C ASP A 402 8.65 4.91 7.57
N THR A 403 9.06 5.68 6.56
CA THR A 403 8.12 6.15 5.54
C THR A 403 8.65 5.97 4.14
N ILE A 404 7.84 5.29 3.35
CA ILE A 404 7.84 5.28 1.89
C ILE A 404 6.49 5.81 1.36
N LEU A 405 5.62 6.28 2.26
CA LEU A 405 4.35 6.93 1.93
C LEU A 405 4.63 8.28 1.30
N GLY A 406 3.96 8.60 0.20
CA GLY A 406 3.97 9.94 -0.37
C GLY A 406 3.42 9.97 -1.77
#